data_AF-A0A1C8ZWG4-F1
#
_entry.id   AF-A0A1C8ZWG4-F1
#
_cell.length_a   1.000
_cell.length_b   1.000
_cell.length_c   1.000
_cell.angle_alpha   90.00
_cell.angle_beta   90.00
_cell.angle_gamma   90.00
#
_symmetry.space_group_name_H-M   'P 1'
#
loop_
_entity.id
_entity.type
_entity.pdbx_description
1 polymer ?
#
loop_
_entity_poly.entity_id
_entity_poly.type
_entity_poly.pdbx_seq_one_letter_code
_entity_poly.pdbx_strand_id
1 'polypeptide(L)'
;MLEKEMEVDLDDLMPIVHSANTLGFITVGEGDIIITDKGLEFLKSNIKKRKEMIRDSLRRIEPFKTAIELKEFTIEQLKNVLQKKGIQLYNSPEGLYDLQITLVEWGVYSGLLKKEGEKFLVVTT
;
A
#
# COMPACT_ATOMS: atom_id res chain seq x y z
N MET A 1 -3.54 -7.56 26.31
CA MET A 1 -2.53 -7.51 25.23
C MET A 1 -3.29 -7.75 23.94
N LEU A 2 -3.12 -6.88 22.94
CA LEU A 2 -4.00 -6.76 21.77
C LEU A 2 -4.22 -8.09 21.02
N GLU A 3 -3.18 -8.94 20.94
CA GLU A 3 -3.22 -10.30 20.40
C GLU A 3 -4.32 -11.19 21.02
N LYS A 4 -4.51 -11.11 22.35
CA LYS A 4 -5.47 -11.94 23.10
C LYS A 4 -6.90 -11.47 22.95
N GLU A 5 -7.10 -10.19 22.63
CA GLU A 5 -8.43 -9.63 22.36
C GLU A 5 -8.86 -9.88 20.92
N MET A 6 -7.91 -10.10 20.00
CA MET A 6 -8.16 -10.32 18.58
C MET A 6 -8.09 -11.80 18.16
N GLU A 7 -7.70 -12.71 19.06
CA GLU A 7 -7.47 -14.15 18.78
C GLU A 7 -6.54 -14.39 17.58
N VAL A 8 -5.55 -13.52 17.39
CA VAL A 8 -4.61 -13.53 16.24
C VAL A 8 -3.18 -13.62 16.76
N ASP A 9 -2.36 -14.44 16.11
CA ASP A 9 -0.95 -14.59 16.44
C ASP A 9 -0.19 -13.27 16.20
N LEU A 10 0.81 -12.98 17.04
CA LEU A 10 1.59 -11.75 16.95
C LEU A 10 2.27 -11.59 15.58
N ASP A 11 2.75 -12.70 15.03
CA ASP A 11 3.40 -12.74 13.71
C ASP A 11 2.45 -12.38 12.56
N ASP A 12 1.15 -12.64 12.71
CA ASP A 12 0.11 -12.26 11.75
C ASP A 12 -0.33 -10.80 11.93
N LEU A 13 -0.29 -10.29 13.17
CA LEU A 13 -0.66 -8.93 13.49
C LEU A 13 0.40 -7.91 13.04
N MET A 14 1.69 -8.25 13.19
CA MET A 14 2.79 -7.32 12.92
C MET A 14 2.82 -6.77 11.47
N PRO A 15 2.59 -7.56 10.41
CA PRO A 15 2.46 -7.05 9.05
C PRO A 15 1.34 -6.00 8.88
N ILE A 16 0.21 -6.17 9.58
CA ILE A 16 -0.91 -5.22 9.56
C ILE A 16 -0.49 -3.91 10.22
N VAL A 17 0.15 -4.00 11.39
CA VAL A 17 0.68 -2.84 12.13
C VAL A 17 1.70 -2.08 11.27
N HIS A 18 2.66 -2.77 10.65
CA HIS A 18 3.64 -2.13 9.77
C HIS A 18 2.99 -1.44 8.57
N SER A 19 1.97 -2.05 7.97
CA SER A 19 1.22 -1.47 6.85
C SER A 19 0.45 -0.22 7.28
N ALA A 20 -0.27 -0.28 8.40
CA ALA A 20 -1.00 0.85 8.95
C ALA A 20 -0.08 2.02 9.35
N ASN A 21 1.10 1.72 9.89
CA ASN A 21 2.14 2.70 10.19
C ASN A 21 2.72 3.32 8.92
N THR A 22 3.03 2.50 7.90
CA THR A 22 3.54 2.95 6.60
C THR A 22 2.53 3.88 5.89
N LEU A 23 1.24 3.59 6.00
CA LEU A 23 0.18 4.44 5.49
C LEU A 23 -0.08 5.67 6.39
N GLY A 24 0.52 5.72 7.58
CA GLY A 24 0.41 6.82 8.53
C GLY A 24 -0.93 6.89 9.26
N PHE A 25 -1.64 5.76 9.41
CA PHE A 25 -2.86 5.69 10.22
C PHE A 25 -2.56 5.48 11.71
N ILE A 26 -1.46 4.82 12.01
CA ILE A 26 -0.94 4.65 13.37
C ILE A 26 0.53 5.11 13.42
N THR A 27 1.05 5.27 14.62
CA THR A 27 2.48 5.39 14.91
C THR A 27 2.86 4.33 15.94
N VAL A 28 4.09 3.80 15.83
CA VAL A 28 4.64 2.85 16.80
C VAL A 28 5.79 3.51 17.54
N GLY A 29 5.73 3.55 18.88
CA GLY A 29 6.78 4.14 19.72
C GLY A 29 6.90 3.39 21.04
N GLU A 30 8.12 3.04 21.45
CA GLU A 30 8.40 2.34 22.73
C GLU A 30 7.61 1.03 22.95
N GLY A 31 7.14 0.39 21.87
CA GLY A 31 6.31 -0.82 21.95
C GLY A 31 4.80 -0.54 21.97
N ASP A 32 4.39 0.73 22.06
CA ASP A 32 3.01 1.15 21.99
C ASP A 32 2.58 1.48 20.55
N ILE A 33 1.33 1.12 20.24
CA ILE A 33 0.65 1.47 18.99
C ILE A 33 -0.34 2.59 19.28
N ILE A 34 -0.14 3.75 18.67
CA ILE A 34 -0.96 4.93 18.88
C ILE A 34 -1.66 5.29 17.57
N ILE A 35 -2.98 5.48 17.61
CA ILE A 35 -3.73 5.96 16.45
C ILE A 35 -3.42 7.45 16.19
N THR A 36 -3.15 7.79 14.93
CA THR A 36 -2.92 9.19 14.53
C THR A 36 -4.24 9.91 14.29
N ASP A 37 -4.21 11.25 14.20
CA ASP A 37 -5.38 12.04 13.78
C ASP A 37 -5.95 11.59 12.44
N LYS A 38 -5.06 11.24 11.50
CA LYS A 38 -5.44 10.67 10.21
C LYS A 38 -6.12 9.31 10.35
N GLY A 39 -5.63 8.46 11.27
CA GLY A 39 -6.27 7.20 11.62
C GLY A 39 -7.68 7.41 12.19
N LEU A 40 -7.84 8.38 13.09
CA LEU A 40 -9.14 8.73 13.66
C LEU A 40 -10.11 9.26 12.59
N GLU A 41 -9.63 10.12 11.68
CA GLU A 41 -10.42 10.58 10.52
C GLU A 41 -10.83 9.39 9.64
N PHE A 42 -9.92 8.45 9.37
CA PHE A 42 -10.19 7.27 8.55
C PHE A 42 -11.32 6.43 9.15
N LEU A 43 -11.29 6.18 10.47
CA LEU A 43 -12.33 5.42 11.16
C LEU A 43 -13.70 6.10 11.10
N LYS A 44 -13.75 7.43 11.23
CA LYS A 44 -15.00 8.22 11.18
C LYS A 44 -15.54 8.44 9.76
N SER A 45 -14.73 8.18 8.74
CA SER A 45 -15.03 8.47 7.34
C SER A 45 -15.90 7.40 6.66
N ASN A 46 -16.67 7.82 5.66
CA ASN A 46 -17.36 6.92 4.74
C ASN A 46 -16.37 6.23 3.77
N ILE A 47 -16.85 5.22 3.05
CA ILE A 47 -16.01 4.40 2.14
C ILE A 47 -15.29 5.22 1.06
N LYS A 48 -15.94 6.26 0.51
CA LYS A 48 -15.36 7.11 -0.52
C LYS A 48 -14.15 7.86 0.04
N LYS A 49 -14.34 8.52 1.19
CA LYS A 49 -13.27 9.29 1.85
C LYS A 49 -12.13 8.38 2.33
N ARG A 50 -12.43 7.18 2.82
CA ARG A 50 -11.41 6.17 3.17
C ARG A 50 -10.53 5.80 1.96
N LYS A 51 -11.13 5.58 0.78
CA LYS A 51 -10.38 5.30 -0.46
C LYS A 51 -9.50 6.48 -0.86
N GLU A 52 -9.99 7.71 -0.77
CA GLU A 52 -9.21 8.93 -1.04
C GLU A 52 -8.01 9.03 -0.08
N MET A 53 -8.21 8.78 1.21
CA MET A 53 -7.13 8.81 2.21
C MET A 53 -6.08 7.72 1.95
N ILE A 54 -6.48 6.51 1.57
CA ILE A 54 -5.55 5.45 1.16
C ILE A 54 -4.78 5.90 -0.07
N ARG A 55 -5.47 6.36 -1.13
CA ARG A 55 -4.86 6.86 -2.37
C ARG A 55 -3.77 7.90 -2.09
N ASP A 56 -4.07 8.87 -1.23
CA ASP A 56 -3.12 9.94 -0.88
C ASP A 56 -1.92 9.42 -0.07
N SER A 57 -2.09 8.33 0.66
CA SER A 57 -1.01 7.64 1.39
C SER A 57 -0.10 6.89 0.42
N LEU A 58 -0.71 6.13 -0.50
CA LEU A 58 0.01 5.33 -1.49
C LEU A 58 0.98 6.17 -2.33
N ARG A 59 0.61 7.43 -2.65
CA ARG A 59 1.46 8.34 -3.45
C ARG A 59 2.88 8.55 -2.90
N ARG A 60 3.13 8.29 -1.61
CA ARG A 60 4.42 8.52 -0.95
C ARG A 60 5.24 7.25 -0.72
N ILE A 61 4.71 6.07 -1.05
CA ILE A 61 5.35 4.78 -0.75
C ILE A 61 5.59 3.98 -2.03
N GLU A 62 6.61 3.13 -2.01
CA GLU A 62 6.85 2.18 -3.10
C GLU A 62 5.87 1.00 -2.97
N PRO A 63 5.45 0.38 -4.09
CA PRO A 63 5.88 0.63 -5.47
C PRO A 63 5.13 1.78 -6.17
N PHE A 64 4.16 2.40 -5.49
CA PHE A 64 3.24 3.39 -6.08
C PHE A 64 3.91 4.70 -6.46
N LYS A 65 4.92 5.13 -5.70
CA LYS A 65 5.74 6.29 -6.05
C LYS A 65 6.37 6.11 -7.43
N THR A 66 7.02 4.97 -7.68
CA THR A 66 7.58 4.65 -9.00
C THR A 66 6.50 4.47 -10.06
N ALA A 67 5.38 3.85 -9.74
CA ALA A 67 4.23 3.73 -10.65
C ALA A 67 3.73 5.10 -11.14
N ILE A 68 3.65 6.09 -10.25
CA ILE A 68 3.23 7.46 -10.57
C ILE A 68 4.21 8.13 -11.54
N GLU A 69 5.52 7.96 -11.32
CA GLU A 69 6.55 8.50 -12.21
C GLU A 69 6.45 7.94 -13.63
N LEU A 70 6.08 6.65 -13.76
CA LEU A 70 5.93 5.98 -15.05
C LEU A 70 4.68 6.39 -15.83
N LYS A 71 3.61 6.82 -15.12
CA LYS A 71 2.28 7.19 -15.66
C LYS A 71 1.50 6.03 -16.32
N GLU A 72 2.13 5.28 -17.22
CA GLU A 72 1.59 4.09 -17.88
C GLU A 72 2.69 3.02 -17.91
N PHE A 73 2.38 1.80 -17.47
CA PHE A 73 3.37 0.73 -17.36
C PHE A 73 2.77 -0.67 -17.37
N THR A 74 3.57 -1.66 -17.78
CA THR A 74 3.33 -3.08 -17.46
C THR A 74 3.99 -3.45 -16.13
N ILE A 75 3.59 -4.58 -15.54
CA ILE A 75 4.20 -5.10 -14.31
C ILE A 75 5.72 -5.26 -14.45
N GLU A 76 6.19 -5.81 -15.58
CA GLU A 76 7.62 -5.98 -15.87
C GLU A 76 8.37 -4.65 -15.96
N GLN A 77 7.77 -3.63 -16.57
CA GLN A 77 8.38 -2.29 -16.63
C GLN A 77 8.54 -1.69 -15.24
N LEU A 78 7.52 -1.78 -14.39
CA LEU A 78 7.60 -1.29 -13.02
C LEU A 78 8.66 -2.06 -12.21
N LYS A 79 8.65 -3.40 -12.27
CA LYS A 79 9.66 -4.25 -11.61
C LYS A 79 11.08 -3.82 -11.99
N ASN A 80 11.34 -3.64 -13.29
CA ASN A 80 12.66 -3.28 -13.79
C ASN A 80 13.12 -1.89 -13.28
N VAL A 81 12.21 -0.94 -13.13
CA VAL A 81 12.55 0.39 -12.57
C VAL A 81 12.74 0.33 -11.06
N LEU A 82 11.90 -0.42 -10.34
CA LEU A 82 12.07 -0.67 -8.90
C LEU A 82 13.42 -1.32 -8.61
N GLN A 83 13.82 -2.32 -9.40
CA GLN A 83 15.13 -2.96 -9.30
C GLN A 83 16.27 -1.97 -9.50
N LYS A 84 16.18 -1.08 -10.51
CA LYS A 84 17.17 -0.01 -10.74
C LYS A 84 17.24 1.00 -9.59
N LYS A 85 16.15 1.19 -8.85
CA LYS A 85 16.10 1.99 -7.62
C LYS A 85 16.58 1.25 -6.36
N GLY A 86 17.03 0.00 -6.50
CA GLY A 86 17.54 -0.81 -5.40
C GLY A 86 16.46 -1.64 -4.67
N ILE A 87 15.21 -1.62 -5.12
CA ILE A 87 14.12 -2.38 -4.51
C ILE A 87 14.09 -3.78 -5.13
N GLN A 88 14.65 -4.75 -4.40
CA GLN A 88 14.81 -6.13 -4.87
C GLN A 88 13.64 -7.06 -4.51
N LEU A 89 12.66 -6.57 -3.73
CA LEU A 89 11.54 -7.37 -3.19
C LEU A 89 10.76 -8.13 -4.25
N TYR A 90 10.68 -7.60 -5.48
CA TYR A 90 9.82 -8.12 -6.54
C TYR A 90 10.57 -8.92 -7.62
N ASN A 91 11.79 -9.38 -7.33
CA ASN A 91 12.68 -9.99 -8.34
C ASN A 91 12.52 -11.50 -8.49
N SER A 92 11.64 -12.14 -7.72
CA SER A 92 11.25 -13.56 -7.89
C SER A 92 9.88 -13.66 -8.57
N PRO A 93 9.50 -14.84 -9.09
CA PRO A 93 8.15 -15.08 -9.61
C PRO A 93 7.05 -14.75 -8.59
N GLU A 94 7.26 -15.10 -7.32
CA GLU A 94 6.34 -14.81 -6.22
C GLU A 94 6.29 -13.30 -5.94
N GLY A 95 7.44 -12.64 -5.88
CA GLY A 95 7.48 -11.19 -5.70
C GLY A 95 6.83 -10.43 -6.86
N LEU A 96 6.91 -10.93 -8.08
CA LEU A 96 6.22 -10.35 -9.23
C LEU A 96 4.69 -10.48 -9.11
N TYR A 97 4.23 -11.64 -8.63
CA TYR A 97 2.82 -11.88 -8.32
C TYR A 97 2.35 -10.95 -7.20
N ASP A 98 3.12 -10.82 -6.12
CA ASP A 98 2.82 -9.93 -5.00
C ASP A 98 2.77 -8.46 -5.44
N LEU A 99 3.66 -8.05 -6.34
CA LEU A 99 3.63 -6.71 -6.95
C LEU A 99 2.30 -6.50 -7.68
N GLN A 100 1.88 -7.47 -8.50
CA GLN A 100 0.61 -7.37 -9.22
C GLN A 100 -0.59 -7.29 -8.26
N ILE A 101 -0.65 -8.16 -7.24
CA ILE A 101 -1.71 -8.15 -6.23
C ILE A 101 -1.72 -6.81 -5.49
N THR A 102 -0.55 -6.32 -5.05
CA THR A 102 -0.41 -5.02 -4.39
C THR A 102 -1.00 -3.89 -5.23
N LEU A 103 -0.68 -3.82 -6.53
CA LEU A 103 -1.21 -2.78 -7.40
C LEU A 103 -2.73 -2.86 -7.59
N VAL A 104 -3.30 -4.07 -7.62
CA VAL A 104 -4.76 -4.26 -7.78
C VAL A 104 -5.48 -3.94 -6.48
N GLU A 105 -5.10 -4.59 -5.38
CA GLU A 105 -5.80 -4.49 -4.10
C GLU A 105 -5.68 -3.12 -3.44
N TRP A 106 -4.61 -2.38 -3.73
CA TRP A 106 -4.40 -1.05 -3.16
C TRP A 106 -4.51 0.05 -4.21
N GLY A 107 -3.78 -0.07 -5.32
CA GLY A 107 -3.74 0.94 -6.36
C GLY A 107 -5.07 1.11 -7.08
N VAL A 108 -5.64 0.02 -7.59
CA VAL A 108 -6.93 0.04 -8.30
C VAL A 108 -8.09 0.27 -7.34
N TYR A 109 -8.09 -0.41 -6.18
CA TYR A 109 -9.14 -0.23 -5.17
C TYR A 109 -9.31 1.22 -4.71
N SER A 110 -8.20 1.93 -4.48
CA SER A 110 -8.18 3.33 -4.04
C SER A 110 -8.45 4.32 -5.18
N GLY A 111 -8.46 3.86 -6.43
CA GLY A 111 -8.59 4.71 -7.61
C GLY A 111 -7.31 5.50 -7.95
N LEU A 112 -6.15 5.09 -7.42
CA LEU A 112 -4.85 5.63 -7.85
C LEU A 112 -4.49 5.15 -9.26
N LEU A 113 -4.79 3.88 -9.53
CA LEU A 113 -4.46 3.20 -10.77
C LEU A 113 -5.74 2.70 -11.46
N LYS A 114 -5.65 2.56 -12.77
CA LYS A 114 -6.61 1.82 -13.60
C LYS A 114 -5.86 0.71 -14.32
N LYS A 115 -6.43 -0.49 -14.36
CA LYS A 115 -5.88 -1.61 -15.14
C LYS A 115 -6.60 -1.70 -16.49
N GLU A 116 -5.84 -1.72 -17.58
CA GLU A 116 -6.34 -1.91 -18.95
C GLU A 116 -5.55 -3.02 -19.63
N GLY A 117 -6.15 -4.20 -19.75
CA GLY A 117 -5.46 -5.40 -20.21
C GLY A 117 -4.25 -5.72 -19.31
N GLU A 118 -3.05 -5.66 -19.90
CA GLU A 118 -1.78 -5.92 -19.21
C GLU A 118 -1.12 -4.66 -18.64
N LYS A 119 -1.69 -3.48 -18.91
CA LYS A 119 -1.13 -2.19 -18.49
C LYS A 119 -1.87 -1.61 -17.29
N PHE A 120 -1.13 -0.81 -16.53
CA PHE A 120 -1.65 0.06 -15.48
C PHE A 120 -1.45 1.50 -15.90
N LEU A 121 -2.47 2.33 -15.66
CA LEU A 121 -2.46 3.77 -15.89
C LEU A 121 -2.70 4.49 -14.58
N VAL A 122 -1.95 5.56 -14.34
CA VAL A 122 -2.16 6.45 -13.20
C VAL A 122 -3.35 7.33 -13.48
N VAL A 123 -4.33 7.34 -12.57
CA VAL A 123 -5.52 8.17 -12.69
C VAL A 123 -5.15 9.60 -12.30
N THR A 124 -4.96 10.46 -13.29
CA THR A 124 -4.90 11.91 -13.09
C THR A 124 -6.30 12.42 -12.76
N THR A 125 -6.44 13.01 -11.57
CA THR A 125 -7.66 13.75 -11.16
C THR A 125 -7.56 15.17 -11.65
#